data_AF-A0A538FAU8-F1
#
_entry.id   AF-A0A538FAU8-F1
#
_cell.length_a   1.000
_cell.length_b   1.000
_cell.length_c   1.000
_cell.angle_alpha   90.00
_cell.angle_beta   90.00
_cell.angle_gamma   90.00
#
_symmetry.space_group_name_H-M   'P 1'
#
loop_
_entity.id
_entity.type
_entity.pdbx_description
1 polymer ?
#
loop_
_entity_poly.entity_id
_entity_poly.type
_entity_poly.pdbx_seq_one_letter_code
_entity_poly.pdbx_strand_id
1 'polypeptide(L)'
;MSPADRQGDRIVLASWAGTALFALTAGLAAAVRAAAPVALVVALLLFVAGTTCYVVAFPRAVGRSRVDDVSVSGLFFLMGGVAPRAVTVHLWASFCAEVTAAVATAAARVNSSLAFGILAPVYGLSLMALWGARHGTFPPRPARRARTAQQARRRR
;
A
#
# COMPACT_ATOMS: atom_id res chain seq x y z
N MET A 1 -9.15 -8.99 -21.80
CA MET A 1 -8.48 -8.32 -20.67
C MET A 1 -7.65 -7.16 -21.21
N SER A 2 -7.96 -5.93 -20.81
CA SER A 2 -7.26 -4.75 -21.32
C SER A 2 -5.81 -4.72 -20.82
N PRO A 3 -4.89 -4.01 -21.49
CA PRO A 3 -3.51 -3.84 -20.99
C PRO A 3 -3.44 -3.22 -19.59
N ALA A 4 -4.42 -2.40 -19.22
CA ALA A 4 -4.53 -1.79 -17.90
C ALA A 4 -4.88 -2.81 -16.81
N ASP A 5 -5.78 -3.76 -17.11
CA ASP A 5 -6.14 -4.85 -16.18
C ASP A 5 -4.90 -5.71 -15.85
N ARG A 6 -4.14 -6.09 -16.88
CA ARG A 6 -2.89 -6.86 -16.72
C ARG A 6 -1.82 -6.14 -15.91
N GLN A 7 -1.76 -4.80 -15.97
CA GLN A 7 -0.82 -4.04 -15.15
C GLN A 7 -1.25 -3.95 -13.68
N GLY A 8 -2.55 -3.81 -13.43
CA GLY A 8 -3.11 -3.87 -12.08
C GLY A 8 -2.83 -5.22 -11.40
N ASP A 9 -3.02 -6.31 -12.13
CA ASP A 9 -2.76 -7.67 -11.64
C ASP A 9 -1.31 -7.90 -11.24
N ARG A 10 -0.35 -7.31 -11.96
CA ARG A 10 1.08 -7.40 -11.62
C ARG A 10 1.41 -6.76 -10.28
N ILE A 11 0.72 -5.68 -9.89
CA ILE A 11 0.91 -5.05 -8.58
C ILE A 11 0.34 -5.93 -7.47
N VAL A 12 -0.81 -6.57 -7.71
CA VAL A 12 -1.39 -7.55 -6.79
C VAL A 12 -0.46 -8.75 -6.59
N LEU A 13 0.07 -9.29 -7.68
CA LEU A 13 1.05 -10.38 -7.63
C LEU A 13 2.33 -9.97 -6.89
N ALA A 14 2.87 -8.78 -7.18
CA ALA A 14 4.04 -8.25 -6.49
C ALA A 14 3.80 -8.11 -4.98
N SER A 15 2.60 -7.64 -4.59
CA SER A 15 2.22 -7.54 -3.18
C SER A 15 2.27 -8.90 -2.50
N TRP A 16 1.62 -9.93 -3.05
CA TRP A 16 1.68 -11.28 -2.49
C TRP A 16 3.09 -11.88 -2.49
N ALA A 17 3.88 -11.64 -3.54
CA ALA A 17 5.26 -12.12 -3.62
C ALA A 17 6.14 -11.51 -2.51
N GLY A 18 6.04 -10.19 -2.29
CA GLY A 18 6.76 -9.51 -1.20
C GLY A 18 6.31 -10.00 0.17
N THR A 19 4.99 -10.10 0.41
CA THR A 19 4.43 -10.64 1.65
C THR A 19 4.91 -12.07 1.93
N ALA A 20 4.88 -12.95 0.93
CA ALA A 20 5.33 -14.34 1.07
C ALA A 20 6.83 -14.41 1.35
N LEU A 21 7.64 -13.65 0.62
CA LEU A 21 9.09 -13.58 0.82
C LEU A 21 9.44 -13.11 2.25
N PHE A 22 8.78 -12.06 2.72
CA PHE A 22 8.95 -11.56 4.09
C PHE A 22 8.51 -12.58 5.13
N ALA A 23 7.29 -13.10 5.02
CA ALA A 23 6.74 -14.04 5.99
C ALA A 23 7.61 -15.31 6.11
N LEU A 24 8.09 -15.85 4.99
CA LEU A 24 8.95 -17.03 4.97
C LEU A 24 10.31 -16.75 5.62
N THR A 25 10.97 -15.66 5.23
CA THR A 25 12.31 -15.34 5.74
C THR A 25 12.26 -14.93 7.22
N ALA A 26 11.29 -14.12 7.63
CA ALA A 26 11.09 -13.72 9.02
C ALA A 26 10.65 -14.90 9.90
N GLY A 27 9.75 -15.77 9.40
CA GLY A 27 9.35 -16.99 10.08
C GLY A 27 10.51 -17.97 10.28
N LEU A 28 11.33 -18.19 9.25
CA LEU A 28 12.55 -19.00 9.36
C LEU A 28 13.52 -18.41 10.37
N ALA A 29 13.74 -17.09 10.36
CA ALA A 29 14.62 -16.41 11.30
C ALA A 29 14.11 -16.44 12.76
N ALA A 30 12.79 -16.52 12.97
CA ALA A 30 12.23 -16.72 14.30
C ALA A 30 12.62 -18.11 14.87
N ALA A 31 12.66 -19.14 14.03
CA ALA A 31 13.07 -20.50 14.41
C ALA A 31 14.60 -20.66 14.46
N VAL A 32 15.32 -20.12 13.48
CA VAL A 32 16.76 -20.33 13.26
C VAL A 32 17.49 -19.00 13.29
N ARG A 33 18.22 -18.73 14.38
CA ARG A 33 18.92 -17.44 14.61
C ARG A 33 19.90 -17.07 13.48
N ALA A 34 20.54 -18.05 12.86
CA ALA A 34 21.47 -17.84 11.75
C ALA A 34 20.81 -17.24 10.49
N ALA A 35 19.48 -17.36 10.34
CA ALA A 35 18.74 -16.76 9.23
C ALA A 35 18.35 -15.29 9.46
N ALA A 36 18.60 -14.74 10.65
CA ALA A 36 18.22 -13.37 11.00
C ALA A 36 18.81 -12.27 10.09
N PRO A 37 20.07 -12.37 9.61
CA PRO A 37 20.60 -11.39 8.65
C PRO A 37 19.85 -11.40 7.32
N VAL A 38 19.43 -12.57 6.84
CA VAL A 38 18.67 -12.70 5.59
C VAL A 38 17.30 -12.04 5.73
N ALA A 39 16.59 -12.32 6.83
CA ALA A 39 15.29 -11.70 7.11
C ALA A 39 15.41 -10.17 7.22
N LEU A 40 16.47 -9.66 7.86
CA LEU A 40 16.76 -8.23 7.94
C LEU A 40 16.97 -7.62 6.54
N VAL A 41 17.81 -8.23 5.71
CA VAL A 41 18.05 -7.75 4.33
C VAL A 41 16.76 -7.71 3.54
N VAL A 42 15.92 -8.76 3.63
CA VAL A 42 14.61 -8.79 2.95
C VAL A 42 13.70 -7.66 3.44
N ALA A 43 13.60 -7.45 4.75
CA ALA A 43 12.79 -6.36 5.32
C ALA A 43 13.25 -4.98 4.83
N LEU A 44 14.56 -4.75 4.78
CA LEU A 44 15.13 -3.49 4.27
C LEU A 44 14.89 -3.31 2.77
N LEU A 45 15.03 -4.37 1.97
CA LEU A 45 14.75 -4.33 0.54
C LEU A 45 13.28 -4.02 0.27
N LEU A 46 12.36 -4.64 1.00
CA LEU A 46 10.91 -4.36 0.88
C LEU A 46 10.58 -2.94 1.33
N PHE A 47 11.19 -2.46 2.42
CA PHE A 47 11.03 -1.08 2.87
C PHE A 47 11.48 -0.09 1.78
N VAL A 48 12.68 -0.26 1.21
CA VAL A 48 13.20 0.58 0.12
C VAL A 48 12.32 0.50 -1.13
N ALA A 49 11.85 -0.70 -1.50
CA ALA A 49 10.93 -0.88 -2.61
C ALA A 49 9.59 -0.17 -2.37
N GLY A 50 9.06 -0.25 -1.14
CA GLY A 50 7.86 0.46 -0.69
C GLY A 50 8.03 1.97 -0.80
N THR A 51 9.09 2.52 -0.20
CA THR A 51 9.43 3.95 -0.31
C THR A 51 9.55 4.40 -1.76
N THR A 52 10.18 3.60 -2.62
CA THR A 52 10.27 3.90 -4.06
C THR A 52 8.88 3.92 -4.71
N CYS A 53 8.02 2.95 -4.40
CA CYS A 53 6.64 2.93 -4.87
C CYS A 53 5.86 4.17 -4.41
N TYR A 54 6.05 4.61 -3.16
CA TYR A 54 5.45 5.82 -2.62
C TYR A 54 5.91 7.07 -3.38
N VAL A 55 7.22 7.25 -3.56
CA VAL A 55 7.81 8.38 -4.30
C VAL A 55 7.31 8.43 -5.75
N VAL A 56 7.01 7.28 -6.34
CA VAL A 56 6.44 7.15 -7.68
C VAL A 56 4.93 7.43 -7.70
N ALA A 57 4.19 7.00 -6.68
CA ALA A 57 2.74 7.16 -6.56
C ALA A 57 2.34 8.62 -6.26
N PHE A 58 3.07 9.27 -5.36
CA PHE A 58 2.77 10.61 -4.87
C PHE A 58 2.64 11.68 -5.98
N PRO A 59 3.63 11.88 -6.88
CA PRO A 59 3.52 12.90 -7.93
C PRO A 59 2.39 12.60 -8.92
N ARG A 60 2.06 11.32 -9.16
CA ARG A 60 0.91 10.92 -9.98
C ARG A 60 -0.40 11.33 -9.32
N ALA A 61 -0.55 11.06 -8.02
CA ALA A 61 -1.72 11.46 -7.26
C ALA A 61 -1.87 12.99 -7.22
N VAL A 62 -0.77 13.74 -7.05
CA VAL A 62 -0.76 15.21 -7.11
C VAL A 62 -1.18 15.73 -8.49
N GLY A 63 -0.75 15.08 -9.58
CA GLY A 63 -1.19 15.43 -10.92
C GLY A 63 -2.70 15.26 -11.08
N ARG A 64 -3.24 14.15 -10.57
CA ARG A 64 -4.67 13.82 -10.63
C ARG A 64 -5.55 14.71 -9.75
N SER A 65 -5.05 15.14 -8.59
CA SER A 65 -5.83 15.98 -7.65
C SER A 65 -6.27 17.34 -8.23
N ARG A 66 -5.69 17.74 -9.37
CA ARG A 66 -6.08 18.93 -10.14
C ARG A 66 -7.46 18.78 -10.76
N VAL A 67 -7.85 17.57 -11.16
CA VAL A 67 -9.10 17.27 -11.86
C VAL A 67 -10.02 16.34 -11.07
N ASP A 68 -9.44 15.47 -10.24
CA ASP A 68 -10.14 14.50 -9.41
C ASP A 68 -10.12 14.93 -7.93
N ASP A 69 -11.16 14.58 -7.17
CA ASP A 69 -11.17 14.67 -5.71
C ASP A 69 -10.48 13.42 -5.11
N VAL A 70 -9.15 13.41 -5.17
CA VAL A 70 -8.31 12.31 -4.67
C VAL A 70 -8.34 12.29 -3.15
N SER A 71 -9.08 11.36 -2.57
CA SER A 71 -9.10 11.12 -1.12
C SER A 71 -7.88 10.32 -0.67
N VAL A 72 -7.35 10.65 0.53
CA VAL A 72 -6.24 9.89 1.14
C VAL A 72 -6.64 8.44 1.40
N SER A 73 -7.88 8.22 1.86
CA SER A 73 -8.43 6.87 2.08
C SER A 73 -8.58 6.08 0.78
N GLY A 74 -9.01 6.73 -0.31
CA GLY A 74 -9.08 6.11 -1.62
C GLY A 74 -7.71 5.80 -2.22
N LEU A 75 -6.74 6.68 -1.99
CA LEU A 75 -5.38 6.50 -2.52
C LEU A 75 -4.61 5.41 -1.78
N PHE A 76 -4.51 5.51 -0.45
CA PHE A 76 -3.64 4.62 0.35
C PHE A 76 -4.32 3.33 0.79
N PHE A 77 -5.65 3.30 0.82
CA PHE A 77 -6.41 2.17 1.32
C PHE A 77 -7.45 1.63 0.33
N LEU A 78 -7.51 2.20 -0.88
CA LEU A 78 -8.46 1.80 -1.94
C LEU A 78 -9.93 1.82 -1.48
N MET A 79 -10.24 2.71 -0.53
CA MET A 79 -11.58 2.89 0.02
C MET A 79 -12.47 3.73 -0.90
N GLY A 80 -13.79 3.62 -0.74
CA GLY A 80 -14.75 4.44 -1.49
C GLY A 80 -14.96 4.02 -2.96
N GLY A 81 -14.68 2.76 -3.29
CA GLY A 81 -14.94 2.22 -4.64
C GLY A 81 -13.91 2.66 -5.70
N VAL A 82 -12.72 3.08 -5.27
CA VAL A 82 -11.63 3.51 -6.17
C VAL A 82 -11.06 2.36 -7.01
N ALA A 83 -11.22 1.12 -6.55
CA ALA A 83 -10.72 -0.09 -7.21
C ALA A 83 -11.82 -1.17 -7.28
N PRO A 84 -11.73 -2.13 -8.23
CA PRO A 84 -12.54 -3.33 -8.20
C PRO A 84 -12.39 -4.07 -6.88
N ARG A 85 -13.51 -4.57 -6.33
CA ARG A 85 -13.54 -5.20 -4.99
C ARG A 85 -12.53 -6.33 -4.85
N ALA A 86 -12.31 -7.13 -5.90
CA ALA A 86 -11.33 -8.21 -5.89
C ALA A 86 -9.91 -7.69 -5.62
N VAL A 87 -9.49 -6.62 -6.30
CA VAL A 87 -8.17 -6.02 -6.12
C VAL A 87 -8.03 -5.43 -4.71
N THR A 88 -9.02 -4.69 -4.24
CA THR A 88 -9.03 -4.13 -2.87
C THR A 88 -8.85 -5.24 -1.84
N VAL A 89 -9.60 -6.34 -1.98
CA VAL A 89 -9.52 -7.48 -1.05
C VAL A 89 -8.13 -8.12 -1.08
N HIS A 90 -7.57 -8.38 -2.27
CA HIS A 90 -6.25 -9.01 -2.35
C HIS A 90 -5.13 -8.15 -1.76
N LEU A 91 -5.11 -6.84 -2.06
CA LEU A 91 -4.07 -5.95 -1.54
C LEU A 91 -4.21 -5.69 -0.03
N TRP A 92 -5.44 -5.64 0.48
CA TRP A 92 -5.66 -5.60 1.93
C TRP A 92 -5.28 -6.90 2.61
N ALA A 93 -5.62 -8.05 2.01
CA ALA A 93 -5.31 -9.35 2.57
C ALA A 93 -3.80 -9.58 2.66
N SER A 94 -3.05 -9.28 1.61
CA SER A 94 -1.58 -9.37 1.62
C SER A 94 -0.97 -8.39 2.63
N PHE A 95 -1.44 -7.14 2.68
CA PHE A 95 -0.99 -6.16 3.66
C PHE A 95 -1.25 -6.62 5.11
N CYS A 96 -2.46 -7.08 5.42
CA CYS A 96 -2.78 -7.61 6.74
C CYS A 96 -1.90 -8.81 7.10
N ALA A 97 -1.69 -9.74 6.16
CA ALA A 97 -0.78 -10.86 6.38
C ALA A 97 0.67 -10.42 6.64
N GLU A 98 1.16 -9.41 5.91
CA GLU A 98 2.48 -8.83 6.11
C GLU A 98 2.62 -8.17 7.50
N VAL A 99 1.62 -7.38 7.92
CA VAL A 99 1.57 -6.78 9.26
C VAL A 99 1.55 -7.86 10.34
N THR A 100 0.69 -8.87 10.20
CA THR A 100 0.61 -9.98 11.16
C THR A 100 1.95 -10.72 11.26
N ALA A 101 2.59 -11.03 10.14
CA ALA A 101 3.90 -11.67 10.13
C ALA A 101 4.97 -10.80 10.82
N ALA A 102 4.98 -9.49 10.56
CA ALA A 102 5.95 -8.56 11.14
C ALA A 102 5.79 -8.47 12.66
N VAL A 103 4.55 -8.29 13.13
CA VAL A 103 4.26 -8.20 14.56
C VAL A 103 4.52 -9.52 15.28
N ALA A 104 4.09 -10.64 14.70
CA ALA A 104 4.29 -11.96 15.31
C ALA A 104 5.77 -12.33 15.44
N THR A 105 6.57 -12.09 14.40
CA THR A 105 8.01 -12.43 14.40
C THR A 105 8.82 -11.50 15.30
N ALA A 106 8.49 -10.20 15.32
CA ALA A 106 9.10 -9.26 16.27
C ALA A 106 8.76 -9.60 17.72
N ALA A 107 7.51 -9.99 18.01
CA ALA A 107 7.09 -10.40 19.36
C ALA A 107 7.76 -11.72 19.80
N ALA A 108 7.95 -12.68 18.90
CA ALA A 108 8.61 -13.95 19.21
C ALA A 108 10.09 -13.80 19.58
N ARG A 109 10.74 -12.70 19.16
CA ARG A 109 12.17 -12.42 19.38
C ARG A 109 12.39 -10.93 19.68
N VAL A 110 11.90 -10.49 20.83
CA VAL A 110 12.09 -9.12 21.34
C VAL A 110 13.59 -8.80 21.47
N ASN A 111 13.98 -7.55 21.17
CA ASN A 111 15.38 -7.07 21.18
C ASN A 111 16.31 -7.77 20.17
N SER A 112 15.78 -8.19 19.02
CA SER A 112 16.55 -8.77 17.93
C SER A 112 16.41 -7.96 16.63
N SER A 113 17.21 -8.29 15.62
CA SER A 113 17.09 -7.69 14.29
C SER A 113 15.72 -7.93 13.63
N LEU A 114 14.92 -8.88 14.12
CA LEU A 114 13.54 -9.09 13.64
C LEU A 114 12.60 -7.93 13.97
N ALA A 115 12.94 -7.07 14.94
CA ALA A 115 12.17 -5.86 15.20
C ALA A 115 12.16 -4.91 13.98
N PHE A 116 13.23 -4.89 13.17
CA PHE A 116 13.27 -4.12 11.93
C PHE A 116 12.30 -4.64 10.86
N GLY A 117 11.76 -5.86 11.03
CA GLY A 117 10.68 -6.39 10.20
C GLY A 117 9.41 -5.54 10.21
N ILE A 118 9.22 -4.69 11.23
CA ILE A 118 8.08 -3.76 11.30
C ILE A 118 8.09 -2.70 10.20
N LEU A 119 9.21 -2.54 9.48
CA LEU A 119 9.33 -1.66 8.32
C LEU A 119 8.74 -2.27 7.05
N ALA A 120 8.65 -3.61 6.96
CA ALA A 120 8.19 -4.30 5.76
C ALA A 120 6.78 -3.89 5.30
N PRO A 121 5.77 -3.70 6.17
CA PRO A 121 4.41 -3.28 5.77
C PRO A 121 4.32 -1.97 4.97
N VAL A 122 5.36 -1.12 4.99
CA VAL A 122 5.44 0.05 4.10
C VAL A 122 5.36 -0.37 2.63
N TYR A 123 5.84 -1.57 2.29
CA TYR A 123 5.73 -2.17 0.97
C TYR A 123 4.27 -2.35 0.55
N GLY A 124 3.48 -3.13 1.30
CA GLY A 124 2.06 -3.35 1.01
C GLY A 124 1.25 -2.05 0.92
N LEU A 125 1.45 -1.13 1.87
CA LEU A 125 0.78 0.17 1.87
C LEU A 125 1.12 1.02 0.62
N SER A 126 2.39 1.03 0.23
CA SER A 126 2.85 1.82 -0.92
C SER A 126 2.42 1.22 -2.25
N LEU A 127 2.26 -0.10 -2.34
CA LEU A 127 1.68 -0.75 -3.52
C LEU A 127 0.20 -0.42 -3.68
N MET A 128 -0.58 -0.34 -2.58
CA MET A 128 -1.95 0.18 -2.63
C MET A 128 -1.98 1.61 -3.17
N ALA A 129 -1.12 2.49 -2.65
CA ALA A 129 -0.98 3.85 -3.15
C ALA A 129 -0.60 3.92 -4.63
N LEU A 130 0.34 3.07 -5.07
CA LEU A 130 0.77 2.99 -6.46
C LEU A 130 -0.34 2.49 -7.38
N TRP A 131 -1.09 1.48 -6.95
CA TRP A 131 -2.24 0.97 -7.69
C TRP A 131 -3.30 2.05 -7.81
N GLY A 132 -3.70 2.68 -6.70
CA GLY A 132 -4.70 3.76 -6.68
C GLY A 132 -4.29 4.93 -7.55
N ALA A 133 -3.02 5.33 -7.52
CA ALA A 133 -2.50 6.41 -8.37
C ALA A 133 -2.58 6.09 -9.86
N ARG A 134 -2.26 4.85 -10.27
CA ARG A 134 -2.19 4.43 -11.69
C ARG A 134 -3.54 4.01 -12.28
N HIS A 135 -4.34 3.29 -11.51
CA HIS A 135 -5.52 2.58 -12.00
C HIS A 135 -6.80 2.99 -11.28
N GLY A 136 -6.71 3.70 -10.15
CA GLY A 136 -7.87 4.08 -9.36
C GLY A 136 -8.79 5.04 -10.10
N THR A 137 -10.10 4.91 -9.90
CA THR A 137 -11.11 5.85 -10.39
C THR A 137 -11.60 6.73 -9.26
N PHE A 138 -11.38 8.04 -9.37
CA PHE A 138 -11.78 9.03 -8.36
C PHE A 138 -12.91 9.90 -8.88
N PRO A 139 -13.78 10.43 -7.99
CA PRO A 139 -14.83 11.34 -8.40
C PRO A 139 -14.27 12.67 -8.92
N PRO A 140 -14.94 13.36 -9.86
CA PRO A 140 -14.49 14.65 -10.36
C PRO A 140 -14.45 15.73 -9.27
N ARG A 141 -13.48 16.63 -9.36
CA ARG A 141 -13.33 17.74 -8.42
C ARG A 141 -14.49 18.75 -8.58
N PRO A 142 -15.21 19.12 -7.50
CA PRO A 142 -16.29 20.11 -7.59
C PRO A 142 -15.78 21.48 -8.06
N ALA A 143 -16.47 22.09 -9.03
CA ALA A 143 -16.10 23.42 -9.55
C ALA A 143 -16.11 24.47 -8.42
N ARG A 144 -15.05 25.29 -8.37
CA ARG A 144 -14.85 26.31 -7.30
C ARG A 144 -16.03 27.28 -7.18
N ARG A 145 -16.71 27.62 -8.29
CA ARG A 145 -17.91 28.48 -8.30
C ARG A 145 -19.14 27.83 -7.64
N ALA A 146 -19.33 26.53 -7.81
CA ALA A 146 -20.46 25.81 -7.21
C ALA A 146 -20.35 25.77 -5.67
N ARG A 147 -19.12 25.63 -5.14
CA ARG A 147 -18.84 25.70 -3.69
C ARG A 147 -19.21 27.05 -3.07
N THR A 148 -18.85 28.15 -3.72
CA THR A 148 -19.17 29.51 -3.23
C THR A 148 -20.68 29.77 -3.22
N ALA A 149 -21.39 29.36 -4.27
CA ALA A 149 -22.84 29.49 -4.35
C ALA A 149 -23.59 28.64 -3.29
N GLN A 150 -23.11 27.43 -3.03
CA GLN A 150 -23.69 26.55 -2.01
C GLN A 150 -23.43 27.03 -0.58
N GLN A 151 -22.26 27.62 -0.31
CA GLN A 151 -21.97 28.27 0.97
C GLN A 151 -22.83 29.51 1.20
N ALA A 152 -23.09 30.31 0.16
CA ALA A 152 -23.97 31.48 0.27
C ALA A 152 -25.43 31.08 0.58
N ARG A 153 -25.91 29.96 0.04
CA ARG A 153 -27.25 29.42 0.33
C ARG A 153 -27.40 28.83 1.73
N ARG A 154 -26.36 28.22 2.29
CA ARG A 154 -26.40 27.65 3.67
C ARG A 154 -26.34 28.70 4.79
N ARG A 155 -26.03 29.95 4.46
CA ARG A 155 -25.92 31.07 5.43
C ARG A 155 -27.16 31.96 5.46
N ARG A 156 -28.18 31.66 4.66
CA ARG A 156 -29.50 32.28 4.68
C ARG A 156 -30.48 31.32 5.34
#